data_AF-A0A094J583-F1
#
_entry.id   AF-A0A094J583-F1
#
_cell.length_a   1.000
_cell.length_b   1.000
_cell.length_c   1.000
_cell.angle_alpha   90.00
_cell.angle_beta   90.00
_cell.angle_gamma   90.00
#
_symmetry.space_group_name_H-M   'P 1'
#
loop_
_entity.id
_entity.type
_entity.pdbx_description
1 polymer ?
#
loop_
_entity_poly.entity_id
_entity_poly.type
_entity_poly.pdbx_seq_one_letter_code
_entity_poly.pdbx_strand_id
1 'polypeptide(L)' 'MADLNAYPADMAPQNTLIARQLSGPDHAVVPYSAENLSRPSQGPANPFKDDVNSLKRKNVPTGFAQET' A
#
# COMPACT_ATOMS: atom_id res chain seq x y z
N MET A 1 17.11 -4.85 2.68
CA MET A 1 17.95 -6.07 2.71
C MET A 1 17.46 -6.90 3.88
N ALA A 2 17.15 -8.18 3.70
CA ALA A 2 16.72 -9.02 4.83
C ALA A 2 17.88 -9.15 5.83
N ASP A 3 17.60 -9.00 7.12
CA ASP A 3 18.62 -9.13 8.16
C ASP A 3 19.12 -10.57 8.23
N LEU A 4 20.42 -10.74 7.94
CA LEU A 4 21.09 -12.06 7.90
C LEU A 4 21.13 -12.74 9.28
N ASN A 5 20.92 -11.99 10.36
CA ASN A 5 20.90 -12.48 11.74
C ASN A 5 19.47 -12.77 12.26
N ALA A 6 18.44 -12.66 11.42
CA ALA A 6 17.05 -12.85 11.85
C ALA A 6 16.71 -14.30 12.24
N TYR A 7 17.53 -15.27 11.84
CA TYR A 7 17.36 -16.68 12.15
C TYR A 7 18.67 -17.29 12.65
N PRO A 8 18.61 -18.26 13.59
CA PRO A 8 19.81 -18.93 14.09
C PRO A 8 20.52 -19.72 12.97
N ALA A 9 21.86 -19.72 13.00
CA ALA A 9 22.71 -20.28 11.94
C ALA A 9 22.49 -21.79 11.69
N ASP A 10 22.06 -22.53 12.71
CA ASP A 10 21.83 -23.98 12.64
C ASP A 10 20.42 -24.36 12.12
N MET A 11 19.58 -23.38 11.79
CA MET A 11 18.21 -23.62 11.35
C MET A 11 18.16 -24.07 9.88
N ALA A 12 17.55 -25.22 9.63
CA ALA A 12 17.32 -25.70 8.27
C ALA A 12 16.50 -24.67 7.44
N PRO A 13 16.80 -24.50 6.13
CA PRO A 13 16.15 -23.48 5.30
C PRO A 13 14.64 -23.66 5.16
N GLN A 14 14.12 -24.88 5.34
CA GLN A 14 12.67 -25.13 5.39
C GLN A 14 12.03 -24.49 6.63
N ASN A 15 12.72 -24.54 7.76
CA ASN A 15 12.24 -23.99 9.02
C ASN A 15 12.26 -22.45 9.01
N THR A 16 13.22 -21.84 8.31
CA THR A 16 13.26 -20.37 8.14
C THR A 16 12.12 -19.86 7.28
N LEU A 17 11.70 -20.61 6.25
CA LEU A 17 10.50 -20.29 5.45
C LEU A 17 9.23 -20.35 6.30
N ILE A 18 9.09 -21.37 7.15
CA ILE A 18 7.96 -21.52 8.07
C ILE A 18 7.92 -20.34 9.05
N ALA A 19 9.04 -19.97 9.65
CA ALA A 19 9.12 -18.86 10.59
C ALA A 19 8.75 -17.50 9.94
N ARG A 20 9.17 -17.27 8.69
CA ARG A 20 8.76 -16.08 7.92
C ARG A 20 7.26 -16.07 7.61
N GLN A 21 6.65 -17.24 7.38
CA GLN A 21 5.22 -17.30 7.13
C GLN A 21 4.40 -17.05 8.41
N LEU A 22 4.94 -17.45 9.57
CA LEU A 22 4.34 -17.17 10.89
C LEU A 22 4.50 -15.71 11.32
N SER A 23 5.54 -15.00 10.89
CA SER A 23 5.77 -13.59 11.26
C SER A 23 4.72 -12.62 10.67
N GLY A 24 3.82 -13.11 9.82
CA GLY A 24 2.74 -12.32 9.22
C GLY A 24 3.24 -11.35 8.14
N PRO A 25 2.32 -10.66 7.47
CA PRO A 25 2.67 -9.68 6.44
C PRO A 25 3.32 -8.43 7.06
N ASP A 26 4.42 -7.96 6.48
CA ASP A 26 5.13 -6.73 6.89
C ASP A 26 4.30 -5.44 6.79
N HIS A 27 3.13 -5.53 6.16
CA HIS A 27 2.18 -4.43 5.98
C HIS A 27 0.80 -4.86 6.44
N ALA A 28 0.05 -3.90 7.00
CA ALA A 28 -1.33 -4.13 7.38
C ALA A 28 -2.14 -4.52 6.12
N VAL A 29 -2.61 -5.77 6.09
CA VAL A 29 -3.58 -6.23 5.08
C VAL A 29 -4.91 -5.59 5.44
N VAL A 30 -5.21 -4.47 4.80
CA VAL A 30 -6.49 -3.78 4.97
C VAL A 30 -7.54 -4.57 4.18
N PRO A 31 -8.56 -5.15 4.84
CA PRO A 31 -9.61 -5.86 4.12
C PRO A 31 -10.35 -4.90 3.20
N TYR A 32 -10.72 -5.39 2.00
CA TYR A 32 -11.52 -4.66 1.02
C TYR A 32 -12.98 -4.54 1.50
N SER A 33 -13.20 -3.70 2.51
CA SER A 33 -14.53 -3.28 2.97
C SER A 33 -14.83 -1.87 2.47
N ALA A 34 -16.12 -1.56 2.28
CA ALA A 34 -16.57 -0.23 1.86
C ALA A 34 -16.04 0.87 2.80
N GLU A 35 -16.06 0.60 4.11
CA GLU A 35 -15.57 1.50 5.16
C GLU A 35 -14.08 1.82 5.04
N ASN A 36 -13.27 0.86 4.57
CA ASN A 36 -11.84 1.05 4.38
C ASN A 36 -11.52 1.82 3.10
N LEU A 37 -12.30 1.60 2.05
CA LEU A 37 -12.16 2.28 0.75
C LEU A 37 -12.62 3.75 0.82
N SER A 38 -13.59 4.07 1.68
CA SER A 38 -14.15 5.42 1.81
C SER A 38 -13.42 6.30 2.82
N ARG A 39 -12.26 5.88 3.35
CA ARG A 39 -11.53 6.65 4.37
C ARG A 39 -11.04 7.98 3.77
N PRO A 40 -11.23 9.12 4.48
CA PRO A 40 -10.75 10.40 4.00
C PRO A 40 -9.23 10.45 4.00
N SER A 41 -8.66 11.16 3.02
CA SER A 41 -7.25 11.48 3.01
C SER A 41 -6.92 12.34 4.23
N GLN A 42 -5.93 11.90 5.02
CA GLN A 42 -5.48 12.61 6.20
C GLN A 42 -4.26 13.47 5.87
N GLY A 43 -4.16 14.65 6.48
CA GLY A 43 -3.03 15.57 6.34
C GLY A 43 -3.35 16.85 5.56
N PRO A 44 -2.42 17.83 5.56
CA PRO A 44 -2.61 19.10 4.86
C PRO A 44 -2.60 18.90 3.34
N ALA A 45 -3.40 19.70 2.64
CA ALA A 45 -3.37 19.77 1.19
C ALA A 45 -1.99 20.25 0.70
N ASN A 46 -1.55 19.74 -0.46
CA ASN A 46 -0.29 20.16 -1.05
C ASN A 46 -0.46 21.57 -1.66
N PRO A 47 0.24 22.61 -1.16
CA PRO A 47 0.05 23.98 -1.62
C PRO A 47 0.59 24.25 -3.04
N PHE A 48 1.40 23.33 -3.59
CA PHE A 48 1.95 23.43 -4.96
C PHE A 48 1.12 22.65 -5.98
N LYS A 49 0.02 22.02 -5.55
CA LYS A 49 -0.90 21.36 -6.47
C LYS A 49 -2.06 22.29 -6.77
N ASP A 50 -2.21 22.61 -8.06
CA ASP A 50 -3.41 23.24 -8.57
C ASP A 50 -4.54 22.20 -8.65
N ASP A 51 -5.28 21.95 -7.58
CA ASP A 51 -6.35 20.93 -7.56
C ASP A 51 -7.42 21.16 -8.66
N VAL A 52 -7.58 22.41 -9.12
CA VAL A 52 -8.51 22.77 -10.22
C VAL A 52 -8.04 22.26 -11.59
N ASN A 53 -6.73 22.25 -11.85
CA ASN A 53 -6.15 21.84 -13.15
C ASN A 53 -5.35 20.54 -13.09
N SER A 54 -5.02 20.06 -11.89
CA SER A 54 -4.08 18.97 -11.59
C SER A 54 -4.78 17.81 -10.91
N LEU A 55 -6.02 17.51 -11.33
CA LEU A 55 -6.56 16.17 -11.13
C LEU A 55 -5.57 15.18 -11.75
N LYS A 56 -4.81 14.44 -10.93
CA LYS A 56 -3.84 13.46 -11.43
C LYS A 56 -4.51 12.26 -12.12
N ARG A 57 -5.80 12.07 -11.88
CA ARG A 57 -6.62 10.99 -12.44
C ARG A 57 -7.66 11.60 -13.38
N LYS A 58 -7.23 12.04 -14.55
CA LYS A 58 -8.14 12.42 -15.63
C LYS A 58 -8.28 11.23 -16.58
N ASN A 59 -9.49 10.95 -17.05
CA ASN A 59 -9.71 9.97 -18.12
C ASN A 59 -9.47 10.61 -19.50
N VAL A 60 -9.67 11.92 -19.59
CA VAL A 60 -9.50 12.76 -20.78
C VAL A 60 -8.75 14.05 -20.43
N PRO A 61 -8.15 14.77 -21.39
CA PRO A 61 -7.30 15.94 -21.09
C PRO A 61 -7.98 17.03 -20.24
N THR A 62 -9.30 17.18 -20.37
CA THR A 62 -10.11 18.17 -19.63
C THR A 62 -10.63 17.66 -18.27
N GLY A 63 -10.50 16.36 -17.95
CA GLY A 63 -11.03 15.80 -16.70
C GLY A 63 -11.37 14.31 -16.80
N PHE A 64 -12.27 13.83 -15.94
CA PHE A 64 -12.76 12.44 -16.00
C PHE A 64 -14.09 12.42 -16.76
N ALA A 65 -14.14 11.74 -17.89
CA ALA A 65 -15.37 11.48 -18.64
C ALA A 65 -15.62 9.97 -18.64
N GLN A 66 -16.83 9.54 -18.26
CA GLN A 66 -17.28 8.15 -18.25
C GLN A 66 -18.71 8.12 -18.80
N GLU A 67 -18.94 7.27 -19.80
CA GLU A 67 -20.24 6.69 -20.14
C GLU A 67 -19.98 5.19 -20.38
N THR A 68 -20.96 4.36 -20.03
CA THR A 68 -20.80 2.94 -19.63
C THR A 68 -20.05 2.05 -20.62
#